data_AF-A0A5A8CYT5-F1
#
_entry.id   AF-A0A5A8CYT5-F1
#
_cell.length_a   1.000
_cell.length_b   1.000
_cell.length_c   1.000
_cell.angle_alpha   90.00
_cell.angle_beta   90.00
_cell.angle_gamma   90.00
#
_symmetry.space_group_name_H-M   'P 1'
#
loop_
_entity.id
_entity.type
_entity.pdbx_description
1 polymer ?
#
loop_
_entity_poly.entity_id
_entity_poly.type
_entity_poly.pdbx_seq_one_letter_code
_entity_poly.pdbx_strand_id
1 'polypeptide(L)'
;MFSWSRATWAAATALVASSLAAAVLAADTGAAPSKTGPAGSILAHLPGQLNAAASMLVVTGYYALVAVNVGLALACIGLGGLVVVSANTPAARREWAAALASLWGYYRTLWYFVAGGSLRDCPYFQPDASAGPSEADADADPLMSEATLRQTRTHLFSLALVHRMWDQPHYRHGSFGEDARLNLRNVAIPGTGVPLSVFGLHVFLAWAAVAVVNPLACLVFAFYVARQKGDMAGAARAFRELLLAPQDWFSFWRLNCRLATHHAAITKDEGYALEDKFTFLEACAAAGVPVNPSLRCKGIIVKHRNEEGGLGLQSFSSASAGGDWIIQERIDNAPALAALLPADAPLSTLRVVTASTLGLSSEARRDASGDDIQALSCAFRAGRAGAVTDHSSIQFDVNVETGEVRRGTTSAHWYQLGLAKALSTPWTSEHDVTHHPDCGKPIAGVTIPDMAGIRKLVCDAHRRLLPRVPLVGWDVALTARHGVVLLEVNLSCNFFRARFDKTRYFRLVEQYFLDLERVQLEAEGGPGAASSAKTGGGGGAPAAANGRAPAAKTKST
;
A
#
# COMPACT_ATOMS: atom_id res chain seq x y z
N MET A 1 -12.60 -43.42 -18.22
CA MET A 1 -11.12 -43.30 -18.08
C MET A 1 -10.87 -42.10 -17.17
N PHE A 2 -10.48 -42.13 -15.90
CA PHE A 2 -9.88 -43.09 -14.99
C PHE A 2 -10.61 -42.96 -13.64
N SER A 3 -11.04 -44.04 -12.98
CA SER A 3 -11.51 -43.97 -11.59
C SER A 3 -10.34 -44.29 -10.66
N TRP A 4 -9.97 -43.32 -9.83
CA TRP A 4 -8.98 -43.52 -8.78
C TRP A 4 -9.72 -44.01 -7.53
N SER A 5 -9.21 -45.09 -6.93
CA SER A 5 -9.85 -45.68 -5.74
C SER A 5 -9.75 -44.74 -4.53
N ARG A 6 -10.68 -44.85 -3.58
CA ARG A 6 -10.61 -44.09 -2.30
C ARG A 6 -9.29 -44.32 -1.56
N ALA A 7 -8.67 -45.49 -1.72
CA ALA A 7 -7.37 -45.80 -1.13
C ALA A 7 -6.25 -44.95 -1.76
N THR A 8 -6.33 -44.67 -3.06
CA THR A 8 -5.35 -43.84 -3.76
C THR A 8 -5.49 -42.37 -3.37
N TRP A 9 -6.71 -41.90 -3.12
CA TRP A 9 -6.96 -40.60 -2.50
C TRP A 9 -6.40 -40.52 -1.08
N ALA A 10 -6.65 -41.51 -0.24
CA ALA A 10 -6.14 -41.52 1.13
C ALA A 10 -4.60 -41.53 1.17
N ALA A 11 -3.95 -42.31 0.30
CA ALA A 11 -2.49 -42.37 0.20
C ALA A 11 -1.89 -41.04 -0.28
N ALA A 12 -2.49 -40.39 -1.28
CA ALA A 12 -2.03 -39.08 -1.76
C ALA A 12 -2.17 -38.01 -0.68
N THR A 13 -3.31 -37.98 0.03
CA THR A 13 -3.53 -37.00 1.12
C THR A 13 -2.57 -37.22 2.29
N ALA A 14 -2.31 -38.48 2.66
CA ALA A 14 -1.34 -38.82 3.71
C ALA A 14 0.09 -38.40 3.32
N LEU A 15 0.48 -38.61 2.07
CA LEU A 15 1.79 -38.21 1.56
C LEU A 15 1.97 -36.68 1.56
N VAL A 16 0.93 -35.94 1.18
CA VAL A 16 0.92 -34.47 1.20
C VAL A 16 0.99 -33.94 2.63
N ALA A 17 0.20 -34.49 3.55
CA ALA A 17 0.22 -34.09 4.96
C ALA A 17 1.58 -34.35 5.63
N SER A 18 2.20 -35.49 5.32
CA SER A 18 3.53 -35.86 5.84
C SER A 18 4.63 -34.94 5.32
N SER A 19 4.57 -34.57 4.05
CA SER A 19 5.54 -33.69 3.40
C SER A 19 5.42 -32.24 3.89
N LEU A 20 4.19 -31.76 4.13
CA LEU A 20 3.95 -30.43 4.72
C LEU A 20 4.44 -30.38 6.16
N ALA A 21 4.18 -31.41 6.97
CA ALA A 21 4.64 -31.47 8.36
C ALA A 21 6.18 -31.48 8.43
N ALA A 22 6.85 -32.23 7.56
CA ALA A 22 8.30 -32.26 7.48
C ALA A 22 8.91 -30.92 7.04
N ALA A 23 8.29 -30.23 6.08
CA ALA A 23 8.75 -28.91 5.62
C ALA A 23 8.58 -27.83 6.70
N VAL A 24 7.50 -27.88 7.49
CA VAL A 24 7.28 -26.98 8.63
C VAL A 24 8.30 -27.26 9.74
N LEU A 25 8.59 -28.52 10.07
CA LEU A 25 9.60 -28.90 11.06
C LEU A 25 11.05 -28.54 10.65
N ALA A 26 11.36 -28.61 9.35
CA ALA A 26 12.68 -28.23 8.84
C ALA A 26 12.89 -26.70 8.84
N ALA A 27 11.83 -25.92 8.64
CA ALA A 27 11.89 -24.47 8.71
C ALA A 27 12.08 -23.95 10.15
N ASP A 28 11.67 -24.72 11.16
CA ASP A 28 11.67 -24.31 12.57
C ASP A 28 12.98 -24.63 13.32
N THR A 29 13.82 -25.52 12.79
CA THR A 29 14.98 -26.06 13.53
C THR A 29 16.34 -25.47 13.16
N GLY A 30 16.45 -24.66 12.09
CA GLY A 30 17.63 -23.83 11.79
C GLY A 30 19.00 -24.54 11.73
N ALA A 31 19.06 -25.87 11.62
CA ALA A 31 20.31 -26.62 11.72
C ALA A 31 20.96 -26.84 10.35
N ALA A 32 22.18 -26.34 10.16
CA ALA A 32 22.98 -26.58 8.96
C ALA A 32 23.66 -27.97 9.00
N PRO A 33 23.65 -28.75 7.91
CA PRO A 33 24.25 -30.08 7.89
C PRO A 33 25.78 -30.06 7.77
N SER A 34 26.45 -30.98 8.47
CA SER A 34 27.91 -31.17 8.47
C SER A 34 28.45 -31.79 7.17
N LYS A 35 29.69 -31.43 6.80
CA LYS A 35 30.30 -31.64 5.48
C LYS A 35 30.88 -33.03 5.17
N THR A 36 30.68 -34.05 6.01
CA THR A 36 31.37 -35.36 5.83
C THR A 36 30.43 -36.57 5.79
N GLY A 37 29.26 -36.41 5.18
CA GLY A 37 28.23 -37.47 5.02
C GLY A 37 27.80 -37.70 3.56
N PRO A 38 26.74 -38.51 3.32
CA PRO A 38 26.35 -39.17 2.05
C PRO A 38 25.81 -38.23 0.95
N ALA A 39 26.43 -37.06 0.79
CA ALA A 39 26.08 -35.99 -0.14
C ALA A 39 26.18 -36.40 -1.62
N GLY A 40 26.95 -37.45 -1.93
CA GLY A 40 27.01 -38.03 -3.28
C GLY A 40 25.71 -38.74 -3.72
N SER A 41 24.89 -39.26 -2.80
CA SER A 41 23.62 -39.93 -3.15
C SER A 41 22.45 -38.96 -3.31
N ILE A 42 22.53 -37.78 -2.70
CA ILE A 42 21.50 -36.74 -2.74
C ILE A 42 21.48 -36.05 -4.11
N LEU A 43 22.65 -35.85 -4.74
CA LEU A 43 22.77 -35.27 -6.09
C LEU A 43 22.20 -36.18 -7.20
N ALA A 44 22.17 -37.50 -7.00
CA ALA A 44 21.56 -38.44 -7.95
C ALA A 44 20.01 -38.45 -7.89
N HIS A 45 19.40 -37.96 -6.79
CA HIS A 45 17.95 -37.90 -6.61
C HIS A 45 17.35 -36.51 -6.89
N LEU A 46 18.19 -35.49 -7.10
CA LEU A 46 17.77 -34.13 -7.42
C LEU A 46 16.84 -34.04 -8.64
N PRO A 47 17.07 -34.76 -9.76
CA PRO A 47 16.18 -34.68 -10.92
C PRO A 47 14.77 -35.23 -10.63
N GLY A 48 14.68 -36.27 -9.80
CA GLY A 48 13.40 -36.86 -9.39
C GLY A 48 12.62 -35.96 -8.44
N GLN A 49 13.31 -35.33 -7.48
CA GLN A 49 12.68 -34.39 -6.54
C GLN A 49 12.27 -33.08 -7.20
N LEU A 50 13.05 -32.57 -8.16
CA LEU A 50 12.69 -31.39 -8.95
C LEU A 50 11.46 -31.66 -9.85
N ASN A 51 11.38 -32.84 -10.47
CA ASN A 51 10.21 -33.23 -11.25
C ASN A 51 8.97 -33.45 -10.39
N ALA A 52 9.12 -33.98 -9.17
CA ALA A 52 8.03 -34.13 -8.22
C ALA A 52 7.53 -32.77 -7.69
N ALA A 53 8.45 -31.83 -7.40
CA ALA A 53 8.10 -30.47 -6.99
C ALA A 53 7.44 -29.67 -8.13
N ALA A 54 7.96 -29.77 -9.35
CA ALA A 54 7.35 -29.15 -10.54
C ALA A 54 5.97 -29.75 -10.84
N SER A 55 5.82 -31.07 -10.70
CA SER A 55 4.54 -31.75 -10.90
C SER A 55 3.54 -31.39 -9.79
N MET A 56 3.97 -31.26 -8.53
CA MET A 56 3.13 -30.72 -7.45
C MET A 56 2.71 -29.28 -7.76
N LEU A 57 3.61 -28.41 -8.23
CA LEU A 57 3.25 -27.03 -8.60
C LEU A 57 2.23 -26.97 -9.73
N VAL A 58 2.37 -27.80 -10.77
CA VAL A 58 1.41 -27.88 -11.88
C VAL A 58 0.07 -28.44 -11.40
N VAL A 59 0.08 -29.47 -10.58
CA VAL A 59 -1.14 -30.10 -10.04
C VAL A 59 -1.85 -29.16 -9.07
N THR A 60 -1.13 -28.51 -8.16
CA THR A 60 -1.68 -27.50 -7.25
C THR A 60 -2.19 -26.28 -8.00
N GLY A 61 -1.46 -25.81 -9.02
CA GLY A 61 -1.91 -24.74 -9.91
C GLY A 61 -3.17 -25.10 -10.67
N TYR A 62 -3.25 -26.33 -11.20
CA TYR A 62 -4.43 -26.85 -11.87
C TYR A 62 -5.63 -26.97 -10.94
N TYR A 63 -5.46 -27.55 -9.75
CA TYR A 63 -6.56 -27.65 -8.78
C TYR A 63 -7.00 -26.30 -8.23
N ALA A 64 -6.07 -25.36 -8.05
CA ALA A 64 -6.41 -23.98 -7.72
C ALA A 64 -7.24 -23.35 -8.85
N LEU A 65 -6.83 -23.52 -10.11
CA LEU A 65 -7.58 -23.04 -11.27
C LEU A 65 -8.97 -23.67 -11.36
N VAL A 66 -9.11 -24.99 -11.14
CA VAL A 66 -10.39 -25.69 -11.14
C VAL A 66 -11.27 -25.22 -9.98
N ALA A 67 -10.72 -25.10 -8.76
CA ALA A 67 -11.46 -24.61 -7.60
C ALA A 67 -11.91 -23.15 -7.79
N VAL A 68 -11.08 -22.31 -8.41
CA VAL A 68 -11.44 -20.94 -8.80
C VAL A 68 -12.57 -20.95 -9.82
N ASN A 69 -12.51 -21.80 -10.85
CA ASN A 69 -13.56 -21.91 -11.87
C ASN A 69 -14.89 -22.45 -11.30
N VAL A 70 -14.85 -23.45 -10.42
CA VAL A 70 -16.04 -23.99 -9.75
C VAL A 70 -16.62 -22.97 -8.77
N GLY A 71 -15.77 -22.30 -7.99
CA GLY A 71 -16.15 -21.21 -7.09
C GLY A 71 -16.80 -20.05 -7.85
N LEU A 72 -16.21 -19.66 -8.99
CA LEU A 72 -16.80 -18.70 -9.93
C LEU A 72 -18.17 -19.15 -10.41
N ALA A 73 -18.30 -20.39 -10.88
CA ALA A 73 -19.56 -20.88 -11.42
C ALA A 73 -20.67 -20.89 -10.35
N LEU A 74 -20.36 -21.38 -9.14
CA LEU A 74 -21.30 -21.41 -8.03
C LEU A 74 -21.64 -20.00 -7.53
N ALA A 75 -20.66 -19.10 -7.47
CA ALA A 75 -20.89 -17.71 -7.15
C ALA A 75 -21.77 -17.06 -8.21
N CYS A 76 -21.48 -17.23 -9.51
CA CYS A 76 -22.30 -16.72 -10.61
C CYS A 76 -23.75 -17.22 -10.55
N ILE A 77 -23.98 -18.48 -10.18
CA ILE A 77 -25.33 -19.04 -10.02
C ILE A 77 -26.05 -18.42 -8.82
N GLY A 78 -25.42 -18.39 -7.64
CA GLY A 78 -26.02 -17.82 -6.43
C GLY A 78 -26.24 -16.31 -6.54
N LEU A 79 -25.30 -15.61 -7.16
CA LEU A 79 -25.36 -14.18 -7.44
C LEU A 79 -26.38 -13.85 -8.51
N GLY A 80 -26.50 -14.68 -9.55
CA GLY A 80 -27.58 -14.57 -10.54
C GLY A 80 -28.96 -14.64 -9.88
N GLY A 81 -29.13 -15.54 -8.91
CA GLY A 81 -30.34 -15.60 -8.08
C GLY A 81 -30.59 -14.31 -7.28
N LEU A 82 -29.56 -13.76 -6.62
CA LEU A 82 -29.67 -12.50 -5.87
C LEU A 82 -29.96 -11.29 -6.76
N VAL A 83 -29.38 -11.24 -7.96
CA VAL A 83 -29.67 -10.21 -8.96
C VAL A 83 -31.12 -10.31 -9.42
N VAL A 84 -31.61 -11.52 -9.74
CA VAL A 84 -33.01 -11.74 -10.12
C VAL A 84 -33.97 -11.31 -9.01
N VAL A 85 -33.67 -11.64 -7.75
CA VAL A 85 -34.50 -11.27 -6.59
C VAL A 85 -34.46 -9.77 -6.29
N SER A 86 -33.34 -9.09 -6.54
CA SER A 86 -33.23 -7.63 -6.31
C SER A 86 -33.73 -6.79 -7.49
N ALA A 87 -33.77 -7.35 -8.70
CA ALA A 87 -34.22 -6.69 -9.92
C ALA A 87 -35.74 -6.72 -10.13
N ASN A 88 -36.54 -6.67 -9.06
CA ASN A 88 -37.99 -6.76 -9.14
C ASN A 88 -38.66 -5.48 -9.70
N THR A 89 -37.92 -4.37 -9.81
CA THR A 89 -38.42 -3.11 -10.37
C THR A 89 -37.69 -2.74 -11.67
N PRO A 90 -38.32 -1.98 -12.58
CA PRO A 90 -37.63 -1.47 -13.78
C PRO A 90 -36.38 -0.64 -13.46
N ALA A 91 -36.41 0.14 -12.38
CA ALA A 91 -35.25 0.92 -11.93
C ALA A 91 -34.09 0.00 -11.50
N ALA A 92 -34.37 -1.01 -10.67
CA ALA A 92 -33.36 -1.98 -10.25
C ALA A 92 -32.79 -2.78 -11.43
N ARG A 93 -33.62 -3.12 -12.44
CA ARG A 93 -33.16 -3.74 -13.69
C ARG A 93 -32.17 -2.86 -14.46
N ARG A 94 -32.42 -1.55 -14.56
CA ARG A 94 -31.49 -0.61 -15.19
C ARG A 94 -30.16 -0.52 -14.44
N GLU A 95 -30.21 -0.43 -13.11
CA GLU A 95 -29.01 -0.39 -12.27
C GLU A 95 -28.17 -1.67 -12.41
N TRP A 96 -28.79 -2.85 -12.43
CA TRP A 96 -28.08 -4.11 -12.67
C TRP A 96 -27.53 -4.24 -14.10
N ALA A 97 -28.24 -3.74 -15.10
CA ALA A 97 -27.72 -3.67 -16.46
C ALA A 97 -26.47 -2.78 -16.52
N ALA A 98 -26.49 -1.61 -15.85
CA ALA A 98 -25.33 -0.74 -15.72
C ALA A 98 -24.18 -1.40 -14.94
N ALA A 99 -24.49 -2.21 -13.92
CA ALA A 99 -23.51 -2.98 -13.16
C ALA A 99 -22.82 -4.07 -13.99
N LEU A 100 -23.59 -4.81 -14.80
CA LEU A 100 -23.03 -5.79 -15.73
C LEU A 100 -22.18 -5.13 -16.82
N ALA A 101 -22.63 -3.99 -17.35
CA ALA A 101 -21.83 -3.19 -18.29
C ALA A 101 -20.52 -2.70 -17.65
N SER A 102 -20.57 -2.29 -16.38
CA SER A 102 -19.40 -1.88 -15.59
C SER A 102 -18.42 -3.04 -15.37
N LEU A 103 -18.92 -4.23 -15.05
CA LEU A 103 -18.10 -5.45 -14.91
C LEU A 103 -17.46 -5.86 -16.24
N TRP A 104 -18.19 -5.75 -17.35
CA TRP A 104 -17.62 -5.97 -18.68
C TRP A 104 -16.54 -4.94 -19.02
N GLY A 105 -16.80 -3.66 -18.73
CA GLY A 105 -15.83 -2.57 -18.86
C GLY A 105 -14.57 -2.79 -18.02
N TYR A 106 -14.73 -3.26 -16.78
CA TYR A 106 -13.63 -3.66 -15.90
C TYR A 106 -12.70 -4.68 -16.57
N TYR A 107 -13.24 -5.79 -17.07
CA TYR A 107 -12.44 -6.83 -17.72
C TYR A 107 -11.79 -6.36 -19.02
N ARG A 108 -12.52 -5.62 -19.86
CA ARG A 108 -11.96 -5.07 -21.11
C ARG A 108 -10.79 -4.14 -20.85
N THR A 109 -10.92 -3.30 -19.83
CA THR A 109 -9.88 -2.33 -19.44
C THR A 109 -8.66 -3.03 -18.84
N LEU A 110 -8.87 -4.00 -17.94
CA LEU A 110 -7.78 -4.81 -17.41
C LEU A 110 -7.05 -5.56 -18.53
N TRP A 111 -7.79 -6.22 -19.42
CA TRP A 111 -7.19 -6.94 -20.54
C TRP A 111 -6.38 -6.01 -21.44
N TYR A 112 -6.91 -4.83 -21.76
CA TYR A 112 -6.20 -3.82 -22.55
C TYR A 112 -4.86 -3.45 -21.92
N PHE A 113 -4.82 -3.16 -20.62
CA PHE A 113 -3.56 -2.86 -19.94
C PHE A 113 -2.63 -4.08 -19.83
N VAL A 114 -3.15 -5.27 -19.56
CA VAL A 114 -2.34 -6.50 -19.53
C VAL A 114 -1.72 -6.79 -20.90
N ALA A 115 -2.43 -6.49 -21.99
CA ALA A 115 -1.97 -6.64 -23.36
C ALA A 115 -0.99 -5.54 -23.82
N GLY A 116 -0.55 -4.65 -22.91
CA GLY A 116 0.43 -3.61 -23.21
C GLY A 116 -0.17 -2.26 -23.60
N GLY A 117 -1.49 -2.08 -23.48
CA GLY A 117 -2.13 -0.77 -23.65
C GLY A 117 -1.60 0.28 -22.67
N SER A 118 -1.63 1.54 -23.10
CA SER A 118 -1.17 2.71 -22.32
C SER A 118 -2.31 3.36 -21.56
N LEU A 119 -2.05 4.00 -20.41
CA LEU A 119 -3.06 4.78 -19.70
C LEU A 119 -3.56 5.93 -20.58
N ARG A 120 -2.67 6.58 -21.33
CA ARG A 120 -2.99 7.68 -22.26
C ARG A 120 -4.04 7.30 -23.30
N ASP A 121 -3.86 6.15 -23.96
CA ASP A 121 -4.66 5.74 -25.11
C ASP A 121 -5.78 4.76 -24.75
N CYS A 122 -6.05 4.57 -23.45
CA CYS A 122 -7.08 3.66 -22.98
C CYS A 122 -8.47 4.04 -23.52
N PRO A 123 -9.14 3.25 -24.36
CA PRO A 123 -10.41 3.65 -24.96
C PRO A 123 -11.61 3.52 -23.99
N TYR A 124 -11.38 3.03 -22.77
CA TYR A 124 -12.42 2.73 -21.80
C TYR A 124 -12.48 3.78 -20.70
N PHE A 125 -13.70 4.05 -20.21
CA PHE A 125 -13.97 5.02 -19.15
C PHE A 125 -13.38 6.41 -19.45
N GLN A 126 -13.41 6.82 -20.72
CA GLN A 126 -13.02 8.15 -21.13
C GLN A 126 -14.16 9.14 -20.86
N PRO A 127 -13.88 10.37 -20.41
CA PRO A 127 -14.89 11.43 -20.43
C PRO A 127 -15.32 11.66 -21.87
N ASP A 128 -16.60 11.86 -22.09
CA ASP A 128 -17.12 12.19 -23.41
C ASP A 128 -16.63 13.58 -23.80
N ALA A 129 -15.65 13.64 -24.70
CA ALA A 129 -15.08 14.91 -25.19
C ALA A 129 -16.12 15.77 -25.95
N SER A 130 -17.22 15.17 -26.40
CA SER A 130 -18.32 15.86 -27.08
C SER A 130 -19.39 16.37 -26.11
N ALA A 131 -19.47 15.80 -24.92
CA ALA A 131 -20.24 16.36 -23.84
C ALA A 131 -19.47 17.60 -23.34
N GLY A 132 -19.89 18.79 -23.81
CA GLY A 132 -19.47 20.04 -23.18
C GLY A 132 -19.75 20.00 -21.67
N PRO A 133 -19.24 20.97 -20.88
CA PRO A 133 -19.57 21.07 -19.47
C PRO A 133 -21.09 21.27 -19.33
N SER A 134 -21.84 20.17 -19.26
CA SER A 134 -23.28 20.23 -19.15
C SER A 134 -23.59 20.75 -17.76
N GLU A 135 -24.49 21.72 -17.68
CA GLU A 135 -25.16 22.03 -16.42
C GLU A 135 -25.68 20.71 -15.84
N ALA A 136 -25.53 20.56 -14.52
CA ALA A 136 -25.73 19.33 -13.78
C ALA A 136 -27.06 18.66 -14.16
N ASP A 137 -27.01 17.69 -15.06
CA ASP A 137 -28.15 16.84 -15.35
C ASP A 137 -28.40 16.06 -14.06
N ALA A 138 -29.49 16.36 -13.35
CA ALA A 138 -29.80 15.74 -12.07
C ALA A 138 -29.94 14.21 -12.18
N ASP A 139 -30.13 13.72 -13.41
CA ASP A 139 -30.24 12.31 -13.77
C ASP A 139 -28.89 11.68 -14.22
N ALA A 140 -27.81 12.45 -14.32
CA ALA A 140 -26.51 11.92 -14.69
C ALA A 140 -25.98 10.95 -13.63
N ASP A 141 -25.51 9.78 -14.09
CA ASP A 141 -24.92 8.77 -13.21
C ASP A 141 -23.67 9.34 -12.52
N PRO A 142 -23.65 9.49 -11.18
CA PRO A 142 -22.50 10.06 -10.47
C PRO A 142 -21.21 9.27 -10.67
N LEU A 143 -21.32 7.98 -11.01
CA LEU A 143 -20.16 7.12 -11.31
C LEU A 143 -19.54 7.42 -12.68
N MET A 144 -20.19 8.24 -13.50
CA MET A 144 -19.72 8.68 -14.82
C MET A 144 -19.21 10.12 -14.83
N SER A 145 -19.07 10.75 -13.66
CA SER A 145 -18.39 12.05 -13.58
C SER A 145 -16.92 11.92 -14.02
N GLU A 146 -16.34 13.01 -14.56
CA GLU A 146 -14.94 13.04 -15.00
C GLU A 146 -13.97 12.58 -13.89
N ALA A 147 -14.21 13.01 -12.65
CA ALA A 147 -13.41 12.62 -11.50
C ALA A 147 -13.50 11.10 -11.23
N THR A 148 -14.70 10.52 -11.29
CA THR A 148 -14.89 9.07 -11.08
C THR A 148 -14.30 8.25 -12.23
N LEU A 149 -14.44 8.70 -13.47
CA LEU A 149 -13.83 8.07 -14.65
C LEU A 149 -12.31 8.06 -14.55
N ARG A 150 -11.71 9.18 -14.12
CA ARG A 150 -10.27 9.28 -13.85
C ARG A 150 -9.82 8.33 -12.73
N GLN A 151 -10.55 8.29 -11.62
CA GLN A 151 -10.32 7.32 -10.55
C GLN A 151 -10.38 5.89 -11.09
N THR A 152 -11.37 5.58 -11.92
CA THR A 152 -11.55 4.24 -12.48
C THR A 152 -10.36 3.84 -13.34
N ARG A 153 -9.94 4.71 -14.28
CA ARG A 153 -8.79 4.43 -15.16
C ARG A 153 -7.50 4.24 -14.38
N THR A 154 -7.19 5.14 -13.44
CA THR A 154 -5.99 5.02 -12.59
C THR A 154 -6.02 3.78 -11.71
N HIS A 155 -7.18 3.44 -11.14
CA HIS A 155 -7.37 2.24 -10.35
C HIS A 155 -7.08 0.98 -11.18
N LEU A 156 -7.73 0.81 -12.34
CA LEU A 156 -7.58 -0.36 -13.20
C LEU A 156 -6.18 -0.47 -13.81
N PHE A 157 -5.58 0.65 -14.21
CA PHE A 157 -4.19 0.68 -14.65
C PHE A 157 -3.26 0.19 -13.53
N SER A 158 -3.44 0.70 -12.30
CA SER A 158 -2.64 0.26 -11.17
C SER A 158 -2.80 -1.24 -10.87
N LEU A 159 -4.00 -1.81 -11.03
CA LEU A 159 -4.22 -3.24 -10.87
C LEU A 159 -3.42 -4.04 -11.91
N ALA A 160 -3.39 -3.59 -13.17
CA ALA A 160 -2.61 -4.24 -14.23
C ALA A 160 -1.10 -4.18 -14.01
N LEU A 161 -0.58 -3.12 -13.37
CA LEU A 161 0.84 -3.00 -13.02
C LEU A 161 1.34 -4.14 -12.12
N VAL A 162 0.45 -4.79 -11.35
CA VAL A 162 0.82 -5.95 -10.51
C VAL A 162 1.47 -7.06 -11.34
N HIS A 163 1.01 -7.30 -12.57
CA HIS A 163 1.65 -8.27 -13.47
C HIS A 163 3.07 -7.85 -13.83
N ARG A 164 3.21 -6.59 -14.26
CA ARG A 164 4.45 -6.07 -14.85
C ARG A 164 5.55 -5.93 -13.81
N MET A 165 5.17 -5.60 -12.58
CA MET A 165 6.11 -5.34 -11.49
C MET A 165 6.45 -6.57 -10.66
N TRP A 166 5.76 -7.72 -10.83
CA TRP A 166 5.82 -8.84 -9.88
C TRP A 166 7.24 -9.25 -9.46
N ASP A 167 8.11 -9.45 -10.45
CA ASP A 167 9.51 -9.85 -10.26
C ASP A 167 10.50 -8.68 -10.31
N GLN A 168 10.01 -7.43 -10.42
CA GLN A 168 10.87 -6.26 -10.44
C GLN A 168 11.44 -5.99 -9.04
N PRO A 169 12.69 -5.49 -8.95
CA PRO A 169 13.28 -5.06 -7.69
C PRO A 169 12.39 -4.06 -6.95
N HIS A 170 12.28 -4.21 -5.64
CA HIS A 170 11.51 -3.32 -4.79
C HIS A 170 12.46 -2.52 -3.87
N TYR A 171 12.11 -1.29 -3.52
CA TYR A 171 13.00 -0.43 -2.72
C TYR A 171 13.11 -0.87 -1.24
N ARG A 172 12.19 -1.71 -0.76
CA ARG A 172 12.24 -2.28 0.61
C ARG A 172 12.80 -3.70 0.67
N HIS A 173 12.49 -4.53 -0.32
CA HIS A 173 12.66 -5.99 -0.30
C HIS A 173 13.15 -6.47 -1.67
N GLY A 174 13.44 -7.76 -1.84
CA GLY A 174 14.05 -8.28 -3.07
C GLY A 174 13.21 -8.03 -4.31
N SER A 175 11.90 -8.23 -4.23
CA SER A 175 10.96 -7.97 -5.34
C SER A 175 9.63 -7.39 -4.88
N PHE A 176 8.83 -6.87 -5.81
CA PHE A 176 7.47 -6.40 -5.52
C PHE A 176 6.57 -7.53 -4.99
N GLY A 177 6.68 -8.74 -5.54
CA GLY A 177 5.93 -9.90 -5.05
C GLY A 177 6.26 -10.24 -3.59
N GLU A 178 7.55 -10.18 -3.22
CA GLU A 178 8.00 -10.37 -1.85
C GLU A 178 7.44 -9.28 -0.91
N ASP A 179 7.54 -8.01 -1.33
CA ASP A 179 6.96 -6.87 -0.61
C ASP A 179 5.45 -7.01 -0.43
N ALA A 180 4.72 -7.35 -1.48
CA ALA A 180 3.28 -7.55 -1.42
C ALA A 180 2.91 -8.65 -0.41
N ARG A 181 3.61 -9.79 -0.42
CA ARG A 181 3.37 -10.88 0.54
C ARG A 181 3.59 -10.44 1.97
N LEU A 182 4.68 -9.73 2.26
CA LEU A 182 5.02 -9.30 3.61
C LEU A 182 4.08 -8.20 4.12
N ASN A 183 3.68 -7.26 3.27
CA ASN A 183 2.74 -6.19 3.65
C ASN A 183 1.30 -6.70 3.83
N LEU A 184 0.88 -7.69 3.06
CA LEU A 184 -0.49 -8.21 3.09
C LEU A 184 -0.72 -9.30 4.16
N ARG A 185 0.33 -9.75 4.89
CA ARG A 185 0.22 -10.83 5.88
C ARG A 185 -0.62 -10.47 7.09
N ASN A 186 -0.67 -9.19 7.43
CA ASN A 186 -1.38 -8.68 8.59
C ASN A 186 -2.79 -8.19 8.27
N VAL A 187 -3.23 -8.31 7.01
CA VAL A 187 -4.50 -7.80 6.54
C VAL A 187 -5.35 -8.95 5.99
N ALA A 188 -6.60 -9.02 6.39
CA ALA A 188 -7.59 -9.99 5.94
C ALA A 188 -8.63 -9.35 5.02
N ILE A 189 -9.27 -10.16 4.18
CA ILE A 189 -10.55 -9.76 3.57
C ILE A 189 -11.58 -9.63 4.70
N PRO A 190 -12.17 -8.45 4.91
CA PRO A 190 -13.15 -8.24 5.98
C PRO A 190 -14.26 -9.28 5.96
N GLY A 191 -14.63 -9.79 7.14
CA GLY A 191 -15.67 -10.81 7.29
C GLY A 191 -15.26 -12.24 6.93
N THR A 192 -14.03 -12.48 6.48
CA THR A 192 -13.55 -13.84 6.14
C THR A 192 -12.41 -14.33 7.03
N GLY A 193 -11.60 -13.41 7.57
CA GLY A 193 -10.37 -13.73 8.29
C GLY A 193 -9.26 -14.33 7.41
N VAL A 194 -9.45 -14.41 6.08
CA VAL A 194 -8.47 -14.93 5.13
C VAL A 194 -7.38 -13.86 4.91
N PRO A 195 -6.11 -14.14 5.22
CA PRO A 195 -5.03 -13.19 4.98
C PRO A 195 -4.84 -12.92 3.49
N LEU A 196 -4.69 -11.65 3.13
CA LEU A 196 -4.46 -11.21 1.75
C LEU A 196 -3.11 -11.67 1.20
N SER A 197 -2.14 -12.00 2.08
CA SER A 197 -0.86 -12.57 1.66
C SER A 197 -0.98 -13.92 0.95
N VAL A 198 -2.10 -14.64 1.08
CA VAL A 198 -2.37 -15.87 0.31
C VAL A 198 -2.36 -15.58 -1.19
N PHE A 199 -2.89 -14.42 -1.59
CA PHE A 199 -2.85 -13.98 -2.99
C PHE A 199 -1.48 -13.41 -3.38
N GLY A 200 -0.62 -13.12 -2.40
CA GLY A 200 0.77 -12.69 -2.57
C GLY A 200 1.78 -13.83 -2.80
N LEU A 201 1.34 -15.10 -2.79
CA LEU A 201 2.26 -16.25 -2.89
C LEU A 201 2.80 -16.46 -4.32
N HIS A 202 2.03 -16.09 -5.34
CA HIS A 202 2.42 -16.27 -6.75
C HIS A 202 1.66 -15.28 -7.65
N VAL A 203 2.26 -14.85 -8.77
CA VAL A 203 1.64 -13.89 -9.70
C VAL A 203 0.25 -14.33 -10.20
N PHE A 204 0.09 -15.60 -10.55
CA PHE A 204 -1.22 -16.17 -10.92
C PHE A 204 -2.28 -16.07 -9.81
N LEU A 205 -1.90 -16.21 -8.53
CA LEU A 205 -2.85 -16.05 -7.42
C LEU A 205 -3.22 -14.58 -7.21
N ALA A 206 -2.27 -13.66 -7.39
CA ALA A 206 -2.56 -12.23 -7.38
C ALA A 206 -3.51 -11.85 -8.52
N TRP A 207 -3.32 -12.43 -9.70
CA TRP A 207 -4.23 -12.22 -10.84
C TRP A 207 -5.59 -12.86 -10.65
N ALA A 208 -5.66 -14.07 -10.11
CA ALA A 208 -6.93 -14.66 -9.70
C ALA A 208 -7.63 -13.77 -8.67
N ALA A 209 -6.88 -13.14 -7.75
CA ALA A 209 -7.47 -12.20 -6.81
C ALA A 209 -8.07 -10.98 -7.51
N VAL A 210 -7.35 -10.37 -8.45
CA VAL A 210 -7.82 -9.19 -9.21
C VAL A 210 -8.99 -9.54 -10.14
N ALA A 211 -8.88 -10.63 -10.91
CA ALA A 211 -9.86 -10.98 -11.94
C ALA A 211 -11.10 -11.67 -11.37
N VAL A 212 -11.00 -12.34 -10.22
CA VAL A 212 -12.08 -13.19 -9.71
C VAL A 212 -12.50 -12.80 -8.30
N VAL A 213 -11.56 -12.88 -7.35
CA VAL A 213 -11.89 -12.70 -5.94
C VAL A 213 -12.39 -11.29 -5.67
N ASN A 214 -11.79 -10.28 -6.30
CA ASN A 214 -12.16 -8.88 -6.10
C ASN A 214 -13.58 -8.58 -6.59
N PRO A 215 -13.98 -8.85 -7.86
CA PRO A 215 -15.38 -8.69 -8.27
C PRO A 215 -16.38 -9.44 -7.39
N LEU A 216 -16.07 -10.67 -6.97
CA LEU A 216 -16.93 -11.43 -6.07
C LEU A 216 -17.04 -10.78 -4.69
N ALA A 217 -15.92 -10.34 -4.12
CA ALA A 217 -15.89 -9.65 -2.84
C ALA A 217 -16.67 -8.32 -2.90
N CYS A 218 -16.47 -7.51 -3.95
CA CYS A 218 -17.22 -6.28 -4.19
C CYS A 218 -18.73 -6.56 -4.22
N LEU A 219 -19.16 -7.63 -4.88
CA LEU A 219 -20.57 -7.97 -5.04
C LEU A 219 -21.20 -8.45 -3.74
N VAL A 220 -20.53 -9.36 -3.01
CA VAL A 220 -20.97 -9.80 -1.68
C VAL A 220 -21.06 -8.61 -0.73
N PHE A 221 -20.04 -7.74 -0.73
CA PHE A 221 -20.01 -6.56 0.12
C PHE A 221 -21.10 -5.55 -0.26
N ALA A 222 -21.40 -5.38 -1.55
CA ALA A 222 -22.47 -4.52 -2.01
C ALA A 222 -23.84 -4.97 -1.48
N PHE A 223 -24.13 -6.27 -1.53
CA PHE A 223 -25.34 -6.83 -0.93
C PHE A 223 -25.37 -6.68 0.59
N TYR A 224 -24.23 -6.86 1.25
CA TYR A 224 -24.12 -6.63 2.69
C TYR A 224 -24.49 -5.19 3.05
N VAL A 225 -23.88 -4.20 2.40
CA VAL A 225 -24.14 -2.77 2.64
C VAL A 225 -25.58 -2.39 2.30
N ALA A 226 -26.09 -2.87 1.16
CA ALA A 226 -27.48 -2.67 0.72
C ALA A 226 -28.47 -3.19 1.76
N ARG A 227 -28.24 -4.40 2.30
CA ARG A 227 -29.06 -4.98 3.36
C ARG A 227 -29.01 -4.15 4.64
N GLN A 228 -27.81 -3.71 5.07
CA GLN A 228 -27.67 -2.87 6.27
C GLN A 228 -28.43 -1.55 6.16
N LYS A 229 -28.48 -0.97 4.95
CA LYS A 229 -29.21 0.28 4.66
C LYS A 229 -30.70 0.06 4.38
N GLY A 230 -31.17 -1.18 4.28
CA GLY A 230 -32.54 -1.48 3.83
C GLY A 230 -32.80 -1.12 2.36
N ASP A 231 -31.76 -0.96 1.55
CA ASP A 231 -31.84 -0.55 0.14
C ASP A 231 -31.21 -1.63 -0.76
N MET A 232 -31.95 -2.72 -0.98
CA MET A 232 -31.52 -3.81 -1.85
C MET A 232 -31.39 -3.39 -3.33
N ALA A 233 -32.09 -2.33 -3.75
CA ALA A 233 -31.96 -1.79 -5.10
C ALA A 233 -30.60 -1.07 -5.29
N GLY A 234 -30.09 -0.44 -4.23
CA GLY A 234 -28.77 0.21 -4.19
C GLY A 234 -27.58 -0.77 -4.26
N ALA A 235 -27.78 -2.08 -4.18
CA ALA A 235 -26.71 -3.08 -4.27
C ALA A 235 -25.93 -2.97 -5.59
N ALA A 236 -26.61 -2.78 -6.72
CA ALA A 236 -25.95 -2.64 -8.02
C ALA A 236 -25.03 -1.42 -8.07
N ARG A 237 -25.47 -0.27 -7.52
CA ARG A 237 -24.67 0.96 -7.43
C ARG A 237 -23.46 0.78 -6.52
N ALA A 238 -23.67 0.20 -5.34
CA ALA A 238 -22.59 -0.10 -4.40
C ALA A 238 -21.55 -1.05 -5.03
N PHE A 239 -21.98 -2.07 -5.77
CA PHE A 239 -21.07 -2.98 -6.47
C PHE A 239 -20.21 -2.24 -7.51
N ARG A 240 -20.82 -1.37 -8.31
CA ARG A 240 -20.09 -0.57 -9.31
C ARG A 240 -19.06 0.36 -8.67
N GLU A 241 -19.44 1.04 -7.59
CA GLU A 241 -18.51 1.89 -6.83
C GLU A 241 -17.33 1.07 -6.30
N LEU A 242 -17.60 -0.04 -5.60
CA LEU A 242 -16.55 -0.90 -5.02
C LEU A 242 -15.63 -1.50 -6.08
N LEU A 243 -16.15 -1.82 -7.27
CA LEU A 243 -15.38 -2.44 -8.35
C LEU A 243 -14.53 -1.44 -9.13
N LEU A 244 -15.09 -0.27 -9.46
CA LEU A 244 -14.47 0.69 -10.37
C LEU A 244 -13.80 1.86 -9.65
N ALA A 245 -14.43 2.36 -8.60
CA ALA A 245 -14.02 3.55 -7.88
C ALA A 245 -14.08 3.32 -6.36
N PRO A 246 -13.34 2.34 -5.82
CA PRO A 246 -13.43 2.00 -4.41
C PRO A 246 -13.05 3.16 -3.51
N GLN A 247 -13.79 3.30 -2.40
CA GLN A 247 -13.67 4.43 -1.46
C GLN A 247 -13.11 4.01 -0.09
N ASP A 248 -12.69 2.76 0.05
CA ASP A 248 -12.10 2.24 1.28
C ASP A 248 -10.61 2.57 1.40
N TRP A 249 -10.12 2.61 2.64
CA TRP A 249 -8.72 2.98 2.92
C TRP A 249 -7.71 2.00 2.33
N PHE A 250 -8.06 0.71 2.24
CA PHE A 250 -7.16 -0.33 1.74
C PHE A 250 -6.93 -0.13 0.25
N SER A 251 -7.99 0.17 -0.52
CA SER A 251 -7.88 0.46 -1.95
C SER A 251 -6.99 1.68 -2.24
N PHE A 252 -7.14 2.77 -1.46
CA PHE A 252 -6.24 3.93 -1.58
C PHE A 252 -4.79 3.58 -1.19
N TRP A 253 -4.61 2.83 -0.10
CA TRP A 253 -3.28 2.37 0.31
C TRP A 253 -2.60 1.53 -0.76
N ARG A 254 -3.32 0.57 -1.37
CA ARG A 254 -2.77 -0.26 -2.45
C ARG A 254 -2.47 0.53 -3.71
N LEU A 255 -3.29 1.53 -4.05
CA LEU A 255 -2.98 2.45 -5.15
C LEU A 255 -1.66 3.19 -4.89
N ASN A 256 -1.49 3.75 -3.69
CA ASN A 256 -0.25 4.43 -3.28
C ASN A 256 0.97 3.50 -3.32
N CYS A 257 0.85 2.27 -2.80
CA CYS A 257 1.94 1.28 -2.84
C CYS A 257 2.41 1.02 -4.27
N ARG A 258 1.47 0.87 -5.21
CA ARG A 258 1.76 0.57 -6.61
C ARG A 258 2.36 1.77 -7.33
N LEU A 259 1.85 2.98 -7.06
CA LEU A 259 2.44 4.21 -7.57
C LEU A 259 3.89 4.37 -7.05
N ALA A 260 4.11 4.22 -5.74
CA ALA A 260 5.43 4.32 -5.14
C ALA A 260 6.41 3.30 -5.72
N THR A 261 5.99 2.04 -5.84
CA THR A 261 6.82 0.98 -6.44
C THR A 261 7.15 1.30 -7.90
N HIS A 262 6.14 1.64 -8.70
CA HIS A 262 6.34 1.89 -10.13
C HIS A 262 7.26 3.08 -10.34
N HIS A 263 7.05 4.16 -9.58
CA HIS A 263 7.90 5.33 -9.60
C HIS A 263 9.34 4.99 -9.21
N ALA A 264 9.54 4.26 -8.11
CA ALA A 264 10.87 3.83 -7.67
C ALA A 264 11.59 2.98 -8.74
N ALA A 265 10.89 2.03 -9.36
CA ALA A 265 11.47 1.13 -10.35
C ALA A 265 11.92 1.85 -11.63
N ILE A 266 11.12 2.81 -12.11
CA ILE A 266 11.41 3.56 -13.34
C ILE A 266 12.44 4.67 -13.10
N THR A 267 12.29 5.44 -12.03
CA THR A 267 13.13 6.62 -11.79
C THR A 267 14.42 6.31 -11.03
N LYS A 268 14.46 5.18 -10.30
CA LYS A 268 15.55 4.79 -9.40
C LYS A 268 15.89 5.89 -8.39
N ASP A 269 14.88 6.64 -7.95
CA ASP A 269 15.07 7.77 -7.06
C ASP A 269 15.61 7.30 -5.69
N GLU A 270 16.73 7.88 -5.25
CA GLU A 270 17.40 7.52 -4.00
C GLU A 270 16.57 7.88 -2.76
N GLY A 271 15.57 8.77 -2.90
CA GLY A 271 14.66 9.12 -1.82
C GLY A 271 13.94 7.92 -1.21
N TYR A 272 13.73 6.84 -1.98
CA TYR A 272 13.11 5.62 -1.45
C TYR A 272 13.93 4.90 -0.39
N ALA A 273 15.25 5.15 -0.31
CA ALA A 273 16.08 4.64 0.77
C ALA A 273 15.68 5.21 2.14
N LEU A 274 15.02 6.37 2.18
CA LEU A 274 14.54 6.97 3.43
C LEU A 274 13.33 6.25 4.04
N GLU A 275 12.76 5.22 3.41
CA GLU A 275 11.80 4.36 4.14
C GLU A 275 12.52 3.49 5.19
N ASP A 276 13.84 3.30 5.08
CA ASP A 276 14.64 2.81 6.20
C ASP A 276 14.66 3.84 7.34
N LYS A 277 14.22 3.41 8.52
CA LYS A 277 14.01 4.29 9.68
C LYS A 277 15.30 4.95 10.13
N PHE A 278 16.43 4.25 10.08
CA PHE A 278 17.68 4.82 10.55
C PHE A 278 18.20 5.86 9.55
N THR A 279 18.20 5.52 8.27
CA THR A 279 18.58 6.43 7.17
C THR A 279 17.72 7.69 7.18
N PHE A 280 16.42 7.57 7.44
CA PHE A 280 15.51 8.70 7.63
C PHE A 280 15.95 9.65 8.75
N LEU A 281 16.23 9.11 9.94
CA LEU A 281 16.62 9.92 11.11
C LEU A 281 17.94 10.66 10.86
N GLU A 282 18.91 10.01 10.22
CA GLU A 282 20.17 10.65 9.82
C GLU A 282 19.94 11.78 8.81
N ALA A 283 19.13 11.52 7.77
CA ALA A 283 18.84 12.51 6.72
C ALA A 283 18.12 13.74 7.29
N CYS A 284 17.15 13.54 8.19
CA CYS A 284 16.48 14.62 8.89
C CYS A 284 17.44 15.45 9.76
N ALA A 285 18.29 14.79 10.56
CA ALA A 285 19.26 15.47 11.39
C ALA A 285 20.23 16.31 10.55
N ALA A 286 20.73 15.77 9.43
CA ALA A 286 21.58 16.49 8.49
C ALA A 286 20.88 17.69 7.83
N ALA A 287 19.59 17.58 7.53
CA ALA A 287 18.78 18.63 6.92
C ALA A 287 18.20 19.66 7.93
N GLY A 288 18.51 19.50 9.22
CA GLY A 288 17.95 20.33 10.29
C GLY A 288 16.43 20.19 10.44
N VAL A 289 15.88 19.01 10.11
CA VAL A 289 14.46 18.68 10.29
C VAL A 289 14.27 18.04 11.66
N PRO A 290 13.39 18.58 12.53
CA PRO A 290 13.11 18.01 13.85
C PRO A 290 12.67 16.54 13.79
N VAL A 291 13.42 15.66 14.45
CA VAL A 291 13.13 14.23 14.59
C VAL A 291 13.24 13.76 16.02
N ASN A 292 12.61 12.63 16.31
CA ASN A 292 12.79 11.91 17.57
C ASN A 292 14.30 11.68 17.85
N PRO A 293 14.82 12.19 18.99
CA PRO A 293 16.20 11.95 19.40
C PRO A 293 16.52 10.46 19.59
N SER A 294 17.56 9.99 18.90
CA SER A 294 18.12 8.66 19.13
C SER A 294 19.42 8.74 19.93
N LEU A 295 19.67 7.73 20.77
CA LEU A 295 20.88 7.59 21.55
C LEU A 295 22.07 7.29 20.63
N ARG A 296 23.07 8.19 20.65
CA ARG A 296 24.32 8.06 19.89
C ARG A 296 25.36 7.27 20.68
N CYS A 297 25.14 5.96 20.79
CA CYS A 297 26.05 5.05 21.48
C CYS A 297 26.27 3.78 20.64
N LYS A 298 27.36 3.04 20.88
CA LYS A 298 27.65 1.81 20.13
C LYS A 298 26.61 0.70 20.36
N GLY A 299 26.01 0.69 21.55
CA GLY A 299 25.00 -0.29 21.94
C GLY A 299 24.62 -0.13 23.41
N ILE A 300 23.60 -0.87 23.82
CA ILE A 300 23.15 -0.93 25.21
C ILE A 300 23.15 -2.37 25.71
N ILE A 301 23.39 -2.53 27.00
CA ILE A 301 23.22 -3.79 27.71
C ILE A 301 22.06 -3.61 28.69
N VAL A 302 21.01 -4.40 28.51
CA VAL A 302 19.83 -4.43 29.38
C VAL A 302 19.96 -5.66 30.28
N LYS A 303 19.87 -5.46 31.59
CA LYS A 303 20.00 -6.54 32.58
C LYS A 303 18.72 -6.64 33.39
N HIS A 304 18.21 -7.85 33.58
CA HIS A 304 17.15 -8.09 34.54
C HIS A 304 17.68 -7.86 35.97
N ARG A 305 16.91 -7.17 36.82
CA ARG A 305 17.37 -6.72 38.15
C ARG A 305 17.69 -7.86 39.14
N ASN A 306 17.12 -9.05 38.92
CA ASN A 306 17.14 -10.17 39.88
C ASN A 306 17.62 -11.50 39.28
N GLU A 307 18.16 -11.52 38.05
CA GLU A 307 18.70 -12.75 37.47
C GLU A 307 20.23 -12.78 37.63
N GLU A 308 20.74 -13.84 38.23
CA GLU A 308 22.17 -14.04 38.51
C GLU A 308 22.88 -14.77 37.36
N GLY A 309 24.22 -14.80 37.40
CA GLY A 309 25.03 -15.62 36.48
C GLY A 309 25.02 -15.17 35.00
N GLY A 310 24.57 -13.95 34.72
CA GLY A 310 24.42 -13.45 33.34
C GLY A 310 23.12 -13.90 32.64
N LEU A 311 22.25 -14.63 33.34
CA LEU A 311 20.87 -14.85 32.92
C LEU A 311 20.13 -13.51 32.89
N GLY A 312 19.26 -13.30 31.90
CA GLY A 312 18.52 -12.05 31.75
C GLY A 312 19.34 -10.85 31.25
N LEU A 313 20.54 -11.10 30.69
CA LEU A 313 21.34 -10.10 29.99
C LEU A 313 20.99 -10.09 28.49
N GLN A 314 20.61 -8.92 27.98
CA GLN A 314 20.40 -8.67 26.55
C GLN A 314 21.34 -7.57 26.09
N SER A 315 21.98 -7.75 24.94
CA SER A 315 22.87 -6.76 24.33
C SER A 315 22.33 -6.36 22.97
N PHE A 316 22.23 -5.05 22.74
CA PHE A 316 21.70 -4.48 21.51
C PHE A 316 22.75 -3.56 20.89
N SER A 317 23.14 -3.84 19.65
CA SER A 317 24.06 -2.99 18.87
C SER A 317 23.28 -1.90 18.14
N SER A 318 23.74 -0.65 18.25
CA SER A 318 23.08 0.49 17.61
C SER A 318 23.28 0.47 16.09
N ALA A 319 22.26 0.87 15.34
CA ALA A 319 22.33 1.11 13.90
C ALA A 319 23.45 2.11 13.51
N SER A 320 23.71 3.10 14.36
CA SER A 320 24.81 4.05 14.17
C SER A 320 26.22 3.44 14.28
N ALA A 321 26.33 2.22 14.80
CA ALA A 321 27.56 1.45 14.90
C ALA A 321 27.53 0.16 14.06
N GLY A 322 26.63 0.08 13.07
CA GLY A 322 26.47 -1.08 12.19
C GLY A 322 25.66 -2.23 12.76
N GLY A 323 24.92 -2.03 13.85
CA GLY A 323 23.91 -2.98 14.34
C GLY A 323 22.53 -2.77 13.72
N ASP A 324 21.52 -3.46 14.25
CA ASP A 324 20.15 -3.42 13.71
C ASP A 324 19.18 -2.52 14.50
N TRP A 325 19.60 -2.03 15.67
CA TRP A 325 18.67 -1.39 16.61
C TRP A 325 18.79 0.13 16.64
N ILE A 326 17.65 0.80 16.49
CA ILE A 326 17.53 2.22 16.81
C ILE A 326 17.11 2.31 18.27
N ILE A 327 17.91 2.99 19.08
CA ILE A 327 17.66 3.13 20.51
C ILE A 327 17.19 4.57 20.74
N GLN A 328 15.96 4.72 21.20
CA GLN A 328 15.31 6.02 21.40
C GLN A 328 14.80 6.16 22.82
N GLU A 329 14.79 7.40 23.30
CA GLU A 329 14.07 7.72 24.51
C GLU A 329 12.56 7.52 24.31
N ARG A 330 11.86 7.06 25.36
CA ARG A 330 10.41 7.06 25.36
C ARG A 330 9.92 8.51 25.42
N ILE A 331 9.16 8.93 24.42
CA ILE A 331 8.60 10.28 24.35
C ILE A 331 7.14 10.27 24.81
N ASP A 332 6.77 11.28 25.59
CA ASP A 332 5.41 11.49 26.07
C ASP A 332 4.66 12.51 25.19
N ASN A 333 3.35 12.30 25.08
CA ASN A 333 2.43 13.21 24.40
C ASN A 333 2.50 14.63 24.99
N ALA A 334 2.42 15.65 24.14
CA ALA A 334 2.25 17.03 24.59
C ALA A 334 1.01 17.17 25.48
N PRO A 335 0.99 18.09 26.48
CA PRO A 335 -0.13 18.23 27.42
C PRO A 335 -1.50 18.37 26.75
N ALA A 336 -1.56 19.10 25.63
CA ALA A 336 -2.79 19.29 24.86
C ALA A 336 -3.36 17.97 24.31
N LEU A 337 -2.51 17.04 23.85
CA LEU A 337 -2.95 15.72 23.36
C LEU A 337 -3.18 14.75 24.52
N ALA A 338 -2.30 14.75 25.52
CA ALA A 338 -2.45 13.91 26.72
C ALA A 338 -3.78 14.16 27.43
N ALA A 339 -4.25 15.42 27.42
CA ALA A 339 -5.55 15.79 27.95
C ALA A 339 -6.72 15.05 27.27
N LEU A 340 -6.58 14.59 26.03
CA LEU A 340 -7.61 13.87 25.25
C LEU A 340 -7.55 12.34 25.39
N LEU A 341 -6.46 11.82 25.96
CA LEU A 341 -6.12 10.40 25.95
C LEU A 341 -6.27 9.76 27.34
N PRO A 342 -6.32 8.43 27.42
CA PRO A 342 -6.09 7.69 28.67
C PRO A 342 -4.73 8.02 29.29
N ALA A 343 -4.62 7.89 30.62
CA ALA A 343 -3.40 8.25 31.34
C ALA A 343 -2.18 7.38 30.95
N ASP A 344 -2.43 6.16 30.51
CA ASP A 344 -1.44 5.16 30.10
C ASP A 344 -1.36 4.97 28.58
N ALA A 345 -1.93 5.90 27.80
CA ALA A 345 -1.89 5.83 26.35
C ALA A 345 -0.43 5.91 25.82
N PRO A 346 -0.12 5.20 24.72
CA PRO A 346 1.17 5.35 24.06
C PRO A 346 1.31 6.74 23.43
N LEU A 347 2.50 7.04 22.89
CA LEU A 347 2.70 8.20 22.04
C LEU A 347 1.73 8.13 20.86
N SER A 348 0.81 9.10 20.82
CA SER A 348 -0.18 9.25 19.76
C SER A 348 0.35 10.21 18.71
N THR A 349 0.03 9.98 17.46
CA THR A 349 0.65 10.69 16.34
C THR A 349 -0.39 11.23 15.35
N LEU A 350 0.04 12.17 14.53
CA LEU A 350 -0.67 12.60 13.34
C LEU A 350 -0.04 11.91 12.13
N ARG A 351 -0.85 11.24 11.32
CA ARG A 351 -0.47 10.85 9.95
C ARG A 351 -0.80 12.02 9.04
N VAL A 352 0.21 12.74 8.57
CA VAL A 352 0.03 13.78 7.54
C VAL A 352 0.51 13.23 6.21
N VAL A 353 -0.33 13.24 5.18
CA VAL A 353 0.08 12.82 3.83
C VAL A 353 0.37 14.05 3.00
N THR A 354 1.58 14.16 2.45
CA THR A 354 1.95 15.20 1.49
C THR A 354 2.05 14.64 0.08
N ALA A 355 1.83 15.50 -0.90
CA ALA A 355 2.01 15.24 -2.32
C ALA A 355 3.06 16.17 -2.90
N SER A 356 3.86 15.66 -3.84
CA SER A 356 4.82 16.46 -4.62
C SER A 356 4.54 16.34 -6.11
N THR A 357 4.65 17.45 -6.83
CA THR A 357 4.71 17.50 -8.30
C THR A 357 6.14 17.67 -8.84
N LEU A 358 7.14 17.84 -7.96
CA LEU A 358 8.54 18.00 -8.37
C LEU A 358 9.14 16.71 -8.97
N GLY A 359 8.51 15.56 -8.75
CA GLY A 359 8.90 14.28 -9.35
C GLY A 359 8.46 14.13 -10.80
N LEU A 360 7.49 14.94 -11.25
CA LEU A 360 7.04 14.96 -12.65
C LEU A 360 8.08 15.62 -13.54
N SER A 361 8.20 15.16 -14.79
CA SER A 361 8.97 15.87 -15.81
C SER A 361 8.53 17.34 -15.96
N SER A 362 9.43 18.20 -16.47
CA SER A 362 9.11 19.61 -16.70
C SER A 362 7.90 19.81 -17.61
N GLU A 363 7.64 18.88 -18.53
CA GLU A 363 6.46 18.91 -19.39
C GLU A 363 5.18 18.63 -18.58
N ALA A 364 5.14 17.53 -17.84
CA ALA A 364 3.98 17.14 -17.04
C ALA A 364 3.69 18.12 -15.89
N ARG A 365 4.72 18.81 -15.39
CA ARG A 365 4.59 19.82 -14.34
C ARG A 365 3.96 21.13 -14.83
N ARG A 366 4.02 21.46 -16.12
CA ARG A 366 3.33 22.66 -16.67
C ARG A 366 1.82 22.61 -16.47
N ASP A 367 1.26 21.40 -16.42
CA ASP A 367 -0.16 21.18 -16.19
C ASP A 367 -0.53 21.12 -14.70
N ALA A 368 0.46 21.14 -13.79
CA ALA A 368 0.24 21.16 -12.37
C ALA A 368 0.07 22.61 -11.88
N SER A 369 -1.15 23.02 -11.54
CA SER A 369 -1.41 24.30 -10.91
C SER A 369 -1.19 24.23 -9.38
N GLY A 370 -0.53 25.25 -8.82
CA GLY A 370 -0.37 25.45 -7.37
C GLY A 370 1.02 25.15 -6.82
N ASP A 371 1.17 25.16 -5.48
CA ASP A 371 2.43 24.83 -4.82
C ASP A 371 2.87 23.41 -5.16
N ASP A 372 4.17 23.24 -5.39
CA ASP A 372 4.73 21.95 -5.81
C ASP A 372 4.61 20.85 -4.75
N ILE A 373 4.51 21.22 -3.48
CA ILE A 373 4.40 20.29 -2.35
C ILE A 373 3.32 20.77 -1.41
N GLN A 374 2.37 19.88 -1.12
CA GLN A 374 1.20 20.21 -0.31
C GLN A 374 0.76 19.06 0.60
N ALA A 375 0.24 19.39 1.78
CA ALA A 375 -0.41 18.44 2.66
C ALA A 375 -1.85 18.14 2.16
N LEU A 376 -2.13 16.87 1.87
CA LEU A 376 -3.42 16.40 1.34
C LEU A 376 -4.42 16.03 2.43
N SER A 377 -3.93 15.47 3.54
CA SER A 377 -4.78 14.93 4.60
C SER A 377 -4.04 14.87 5.93
N CYS A 378 -4.79 14.80 7.02
CA CYS A 378 -4.27 14.55 8.35
C CYS A 378 -5.20 13.60 9.10
N ALA A 379 -4.65 12.55 9.72
CA ALA A 379 -5.38 11.67 10.63
C ALA A 379 -4.71 11.67 12.01
N PHE A 380 -5.48 11.87 13.08
CA PHE A 380 -4.98 11.70 14.45
C PHE A 380 -5.19 10.26 14.92
N ARG A 381 -4.10 9.54 15.21
CA ARG A 381 -4.10 8.20 15.79
C ARG A 381 -4.10 8.31 17.31
N ALA A 382 -5.30 8.32 17.90
CA ALA A 382 -5.47 8.38 19.35
C ALA A 382 -5.23 6.98 19.95
N GLY A 383 -4.10 6.82 20.64
CA GLY A 383 -3.65 5.55 21.21
C GLY A 383 -4.57 5.02 22.32
N ARG A 384 -4.79 3.69 22.32
CA ARG A 384 -5.64 3.00 23.30
C ARG A 384 -4.93 2.79 24.64
N ALA A 385 -5.69 2.66 25.71
CA ALA A 385 -5.17 2.33 27.05
C ALA A 385 -4.38 1.02 27.03
N GLY A 386 -3.25 0.97 27.75
CA GLY A 386 -2.36 -0.17 27.85
C GLY A 386 -1.61 -0.58 26.58
N ALA A 387 -1.80 0.13 25.45
CA ALA A 387 -1.11 -0.19 24.21
C ALA A 387 0.36 0.26 24.24
N VAL A 388 1.24 -0.52 23.62
CA VAL A 388 2.68 -0.19 23.53
C VAL A 388 2.93 0.91 22.48
N THR A 389 2.15 0.92 21.39
CA THR A 389 2.22 1.89 20.30
C THR A 389 0.81 2.26 19.83
N ASP A 390 0.70 3.36 19.07
CA ASP A 390 -0.55 3.79 18.45
C ASP A 390 -1.01 2.93 17.25
N HIS A 391 -0.37 1.78 17.02
CA HIS A 391 -0.91 0.73 16.13
C HIS A 391 -2.27 0.22 16.63
N SER A 392 -2.49 0.27 17.94
CA SER A 392 -3.82 0.17 18.54
C SER A 392 -4.33 1.58 18.83
N SER A 393 -5.14 2.12 17.92
CA SER A 393 -5.68 3.47 18.02
C SER A 393 -7.07 3.62 17.41
N ILE A 394 -7.74 4.71 17.77
CA ILE A 394 -8.84 5.27 16.98
C ILE A 394 -8.27 6.31 16.03
N GLN A 395 -8.67 6.23 14.76
CA GLN A 395 -8.20 7.15 13.72
C GLN A 395 -9.25 8.25 13.54
N PHE A 396 -8.93 9.47 13.95
CA PHE A 396 -9.78 10.65 13.77
C PHE A 396 -9.36 11.43 12.53
N ASP A 397 -10.33 11.76 11.66
CA ASP A 397 -10.10 12.70 10.56
C ASP A 397 -9.75 14.07 11.14
N VAL A 398 -8.72 14.74 10.62
CA VAL A 398 -8.33 16.09 11.04
C VAL A 398 -8.38 16.99 9.81
N ASN A 399 -9.10 18.11 9.94
CA ASN A 399 -9.06 19.14 8.91
C ASN A 399 -7.63 19.68 8.81
N VAL A 400 -6.95 19.37 7.71
CA VAL A 400 -5.54 19.71 7.53
C VAL A 400 -5.30 21.22 7.63
N GLU A 401 -6.24 22.05 7.21
CA GLU A 401 -6.09 23.51 7.24
C GLU A 401 -6.29 24.10 8.64
N THR A 402 -7.30 23.63 9.38
CA THR A 402 -7.70 24.25 10.65
C THR A 402 -7.19 23.52 11.89
N GLY A 403 -6.79 22.25 11.76
CA GLY A 403 -6.48 21.37 12.88
C GLY A 403 -7.72 20.81 13.59
N GLU A 404 -8.93 21.13 13.15
CA GLU A 404 -10.17 20.60 13.75
C GLU A 404 -10.25 19.08 13.59
N VAL A 405 -10.29 18.38 14.72
CA VAL A 405 -10.49 16.94 14.79
C VAL A 405 -11.97 16.65 14.57
N ARG A 406 -12.28 15.81 13.59
CA ARG A 406 -13.63 15.40 13.21
C ARG A 406 -13.92 14.03 13.81
N ARG A 407 -14.90 13.31 13.25
CA ARG A 407 -15.27 11.97 13.72
C ARG A 407 -14.19 10.95 13.39
N GLY A 408 -14.01 10.00 14.29
CA GLY A 408 -13.06 8.92 14.16
C GLY A 408 -13.69 7.60 13.78
N THR A 409 -12.82 6.64 13.50
CA THR A 409 -13.17 5.30 13.05
C THR A 409 -12.04 4.32 13.39
N THR A 410 -12.22 3.04 13.05
CA THR A 410 -11.19 2.01 13.21
C THR A 410 -10.99 1.25 11.92
N SER A 411 -9.74 0.85 11.64
CA SER A 411 -9.42 -0.11 10.58
C SER A 411 -9.34 -1.54 11.10
N ALA A 412 -9.68 -1.80 12.38
CA ALA A 412 -9.39 -3.05 13.08
C ALA A 412 -9.99 -4.30 12.42
N HIS A 413 -11.12 -4.16 11.73
CA HIS A 413 -11.76 -5.23 10.97
C HIS A 413 -10.89 -5.81 9.84
N TRP A 414 -9.98 -5.02 9.27
CA TRP A 414 -9.01 -5.49 8.29
C TRP A 414 -7.88 -6.31 8.91
N TYR A 415 -7.67 -6.23 10.23
CA TYR A 415 -6.59 -6.92 10.93
C TYR A 415 -7.09 -8.17 11.69
N GLN A 416 -8.35 -8.57 11.49
CA GLN A 416 -8.90 -9.76 12.11
C GLN A 416 -8.56 -11.00 11.29
N LEU A 417 -7.43 -11.63 11.63
CA LEU A 417 -6.93 -12.84 10.97
C LEU A 417 -7.53 -14.13 11.55
N GLY A 418 -7.69 -15.13 10.69
CA GLY A 418 -8.12 -16.49 11.04
C GLY A 418 -9.62 -16.72 10.84
N LEU A 419 -9.99 -17.93 10.40
CA LEU A 419 -11.38 -18.29 10.06
C LEU A 419 -12.35 -18.11 11.22
N ALA A 420 -11.89 -18.28 12.47
CA ALA A 420 -12.71 -18.04 13.66
C ALA A 420 -13.22 -16.59 13.76
N LYS A 421 -12.53 -15.63 13.13
CA LYS A 421 -12.92 -14.22 13.09
C LYS A 421 -13.96 -13.90 12.02
N ALA A 422 -14.20 -14.79 11.05
CA ALA A 422 -15.15 -14.55 9.97
C ALA A 422 -16.56 -14.21 10.48
N LEU A 423 -16.99 -14.88 11.57
CA LEU A 423 -18.33 -14.73 12.13
C LEU A 423 -18.47 -13.54 13.09
N SER A 424 -17.36 -13.06 13.67
CA SER A 424 -17.38 -12.01 14.71
C SER A 424 -16.93 -10.64 14.20
N THR A 425 -16.32 -10.58 13.02
CA THR A 425 -15.69 -9.36 12.51
C THR A 425 -16.71 -8.51 11.77
N PRO A 426 -16.89 -7.23 12.16
CA PRO A 426 -17.66 -6.29 11.35
C PRO A 426 -17.08 -6.19 9.94
N TRP A 427 -17.92 -6.18 8.93
CA TRP A 427 -17.46 -6.07 7.54
C TRP A 427 -17.11 -4.62 7.20
N THR A 428 -17.84 -3.69 7.79
CA THR A 428 -17.68 -2.24 7.61
C THR A 428 -17.20 -1.59 8.91
N SER A 429 -16.86 -0.31 8.81
CA SER A 429 -16.64 0.56 9.96
C SER A 429 -17.07 1.97 9.60
N GLU A 430 -17.67 2.67 10.55
CA GLU A 430 -18.27 3.98 10.35
C GLU A 430 -17.43 5.09 10.98
N HIS A 431 -17.65 6.33 10.55
CA HIS A 431 -17.06 7.54 11.14
C HIS A 431 -18.02 8.14 12.16
N ASP A 432 -18.29 7.38 13.22
CA ASP A 432 -19.28 7.68 14.25
C ASP A 432 -18.63 7.95 15.62
N VAL A 433 -17.34 7.67 15.78
CA VAL A 433 -16.63 7.88 17.05
C VAL A 433 -16.38 9.36 17.28
N THR A 434 -16.92 9.91 18.36
CA THR A 434 -16.74 11.31 18.77
C THR A 434 -15.91 11.47 20.05
N HIS A 435 -15.82 10.40 20.85
CA HIS A 435 -15.13 10.36 22.13
C HIS A 435 -14.08 9.24 22.14
N HIS A 436 -13.05 9.38 22.95
CA HIS A 436 -12.10 8.30 23.17
C HIS A 436 -12.79 7.13 23.91
N PRO A 437 -12.78 5.89 23.37
CA PRO A 437 -13.55 4.79 23.95
C PRO A 437 -13.08 4.35 25.34
N ASP A 438 -11.80 4.56 25.67
CA ASP A 438 -11.24 4.07 26.96
C ASP A 438 -11.36 5.08 28.11
N CYS A 439 -11.59 6.37 27.82
CA CYS A 439 -11.65 7.41 28.86
C CYS A 439 -12.84 8.36 28.73
N GLY A 440 -13.69 8.17 27.71
CA GLY A 440 -14.92 8.95 27.51
C GLY A 440 -14.70 10.42 27.16
N LYS A 441 -13.45 10.85 26.91
CA LYS A 441 -13.14 12.25 26.63
C LYS A 441 -13.56 12.64 25.20
N PRO A 442 -14.16 13.83 25.00
CA PRO A 442 -14.52 14.28 23.66
C PRO A 442 -13.25 14.55 22.84
N ILE A 443 -13.20 14.02 21.62
CA ILE A 443 -12.10 14.24 20.68
C ILE A 443 -12.60 15.03 19.47
N ALA A 444 -13.75 14.65 18.91
CA ALA A 444 -14.33 15.40 17.81
C ALA A 444 -14.71 16.82 18.25
N GLY A 445 -14.39 17.82 17.42
CA GLY A 445 -14.54 19.25 17.70
C GLY A 445 -13.32 19.90 18.37
N VAL A 446 -12.36 19.11 18.88
CA VAL A 446 -11.11 19.66 19.43
C VAL A 446 -10.19 20.13 18.29
N THR A 447 -9.36 21.14 18.53
CA THR A 447 -8.37 21.61 17.55
C THR A 447 -6.97 21.18 17.94
N ILE A 448 -6.24 20.53 17.03
CA ILE A 448 -4.82 20.23 17.16
C ILE A 448 -4.05 21.55 17.17
N PRO A 449 -3.19 21.80 18.18
CA PRO A 449 -2.43 23.05 18.25
C PRO A 449 -1.39 23.13 17.13
N ASP A 450 -1.19 24.35 16.61
CA ASP A 450 -0.18 24.68 15.60
C ASP A 450 -0.23 23.80 14.33
N MET A 451 -1.44 23.54 13.80
CA MET A 451 -1.60 22.78 12.55
C MET A 451 -0.86 23.43 11.37
N ALA A 452 -0.76 24.77 11.35
CA ALA A 452 0.00 25.50 10.34
C ALA A 452 1.51 25.19 10.41
N GLY A 453 2.11 25.20 11.62
CA GLY A 453 3.50 24.81 11.83
C GLY A 453 3.76 23.34 11.47
N ILE A 454 2.84 22.43 11.81
CA ILE A 454 2.92 21.02 11.43
C ILE A 454 2.92 20.86 9.91
N ARG A 455 2.01 21.52 9.19
CA ARG A 455 1.98 21.50 7.71
C ARG A 455 3.26 22.02 7.11
N LYS A 456 3.75 23.16 7.62
CA LYS A 456 5.00 23.75 7.16
C LYS A 456 6.17 22.78 7.35
N LEU A 457 6.27 22.15 8.53
CA LEU A 457 7.29 21.15 8.84
C LEU A 457 7.28 20.00 7.83
N VAL A 458 6.14 19.36 7.59
CA VAL A 458 6.09 18.18 6.69
C VAL A 458 6.29 18.56 5.23
N CYS A 459 5.78 19.70 4.77
CA CYS A 459 6.01 20.17 3.40
C CYS A 459 7.48 20.57 3.18
N ASP A 460 8.12 21.21 4.16
CA ASP A 460 9.55 21.54 4.09
C ASP A 460 10.41 20.28 4.14
N ALA A 461 10.06 19.29 4.98
CA ALA A 461 10.72 18.00 5.04
C ALA A 461 10.60 17.24 3.70
N HIS A 462 9.41 17.18 3.11
CA HIS A 462 9.19 16.59 1.78
C HIS A 462 10.06 17.27 0.72
N ARG A 463 10.12 18.61 0.73
CA ARG A 463 10.91 19.38 -0.23
C ARG A 463 12.40 19.13 -0.11
N ARG A 464 12.92 18.99 1.11
CA ARG A 464 14.36 18.82 1.37
C ARG A 464 14.84 17.39 1.18
N LEU A 465 14.02 16.41 1.58
CA LEU A 465 14.45 15.02 1.71
C LEU A 465 13.96 14.14 0.56
N LEU A 466 12.76 14.41 0.05
CA LEU A 466 12.02 13.52 -0.84
C LEU A 466 11.37 14.27 -2.01
N PRO A 467 11.98 15.32 -2.60
CA PRO A 467 11.27 16.23 -3.50
C PRO A 467 10.61 15.49 -4.65
N ARG A 468 11.23 14.43 -5.17
CA ARG A 468 10.73 13.69 -6.33
C ARG A 468 9.79 12.53 -5.98
N VAL A 469 9.61 12.20 -4.70
CA VAL A 469 8.69 11.12 -4.32
C VAL A 469 7.24 11.63 -4.37
N PRO A 470 6.32 10.96 -5.09
CA PRO A 470 4.98 11.48 -5.36
C PRO A 470 4.15 11.78 -4.11
N LEU A 471 4.15 10.83 -3.17
CA LEU A 471 3.33 10.85 -1.97
C LEU A 471 4.16 10.40 -0.78
N VAL A 472 4.02 11.10 0.34
CA VAL A 472 4.75 10.78 1.56
C VAL A 472 3.82 10.87 2.76
N GLY A 473 3.75 9.78 3.53
CA GLY A 473 3.06 9.74 4.82
C GLY A 473 4.06 10.04 5.93
N TRP A 474 3.80 11.09 6.70
CA TRP A 474 4.62 11.51 7.82
C TRP A 474 3.96 11.13 9.13
N ASP A 475 4.70 10.46 10.01
CA ASP A 475 4.29 10.26 11.38
C ASP A 475 4.84 11.40 12.24
N VAL A 476 3.94 12.31 12.61
CA VAL A 476 4.27 13.52 13.37
C VAL A 476 3.84 13.35 14.82
N ALA A 477 4.75 13.62 15.75
CA ALA A 477 4.46 13.62 17.18
C ALA A 477 4.51 15.03 17.76
N LEU A 478 3.50 15.39 18.55
CA LEU A 478 3.51 16.57 19.41
C LEU A 478 3.92 16.10 20.79
N THR A 479 5.08 16.57 21.26
CA THR A 479 5.75 15.98 22.41
C THR A 479 5.87 16.98 23.55
N ALA A 480 5.89 16.48 24.79
CA ALA A 480 6.00 17.35 25.96
C ALA A 480 7.36 18.08 26.05
N ARG A 481 8.43 17.48 25.54
CA ARG A 481 9.82 17.96 25.73
C ARG A 481 10.55 18.39 24.47
N HIS A 482 10.17 17.88 23.31
CA HIS A 482 10.91 18.10 22.04
C HIS A 482 10.11 18.92 21.02
N GLY A 483 8.94 19.45 21.40
CA GLY A 483 8.04 20.13 20.47
C GLY A 483 7.46 19.16 19.44
N VAL A 484 7.30 19.65 18.20
CA VAL A 484 6.82 18.86 17.06
C VAL A 484 8.00 18.17 16.38
N VAL A 485 7.95 16.85 16.27
CA VAL A 485 9.02 16.04 15.64
C VAL A 485 8.45 15.02 14.68
N LEU A 486 9.26 14.62 13.69
CA LEU A 486 8.97 13.48 12.83
C LEU A 486 9.51 12.18 13.45
N LEU A 487 8.73 11.11 13.38
CA LEU A 487 9.10 9.79 13.92
C LEU A 487 9.59 8.85 12.81
N GLU A 488 8.84 8.78 11.73
CA GLU A 488 9.13 7.96 10.58
C GLU A 488 8.46 8.54 9.32
N VAL A 489 8.86 7.99 8.19
CA VAL A 489 8.27 8.27 6.89
C VAL A 489 7.76 6.98 6.26
N ASN A 490 6.61 7.04 5.59
CA ASN A 490 6.07 5.93 4.82
C ASN A 490 5.80 6.39 3.39
N LEU A 491 6.47 5.80 2.41
CA LEU A 491 6.33 6.11 0.99
C LEU A 491 5.26 5.22 0.33
N SER A 492 4.98 4.06 0.93
CA SER A 492 3.73 3.29 0.71
C SER A 492 2.60 3.78 1.64
N CYS A 493 2.35 5.09 1.68
CA CYS A 493 1.45 5.69 2.67
C CYS A 493 -0.02 5.33 2.46
N ASN A 494 -0.77 5.37 3.56
CA ASN A 494 -2.23 5.33 3.56
C ASN A 494 -2.78 6.64 4.17
N PHE A 495 -4.06 6.91 3.93
CA PHE A 495 -4.76 8.08 4.45
C PHE A 495 -5.41 7.86 5.83
N PHE A 496 -5.36 6.64 6.41
CA PHE A 496 -6.07 6.24 7.63
C PHE A 496 -7.51 6.78 7.73
N ARG A 497 -8.23 6.79 6.60
CA ARG A 497 -9.60 7.31 6.46
C ARG A 497 -9.79 8.81 6.75
N ALA A 498 -8.72 9.59 6.77
CA ALA A 498 -8.81 11.05 6.69
C ALA A 498 -9.43 11.48 5.36
N ARG A 499 -10.09 12.63 5.37
CA ARG A 499 -10.62 13.27 4.18
C ARG A 499 -9.51 13.97 3.42
N PHE A 500 -9.65 13.97 2.10
CA PHE A 500 -8.76 14.67 1.19
C PHE A 500 -9.53 15.04 -0.09
N ASP A 501 -8.98 15.95 -0.86
CA ASP A 501 -9.48 16.27 -2.19
C ASP A 501 -9.16 15.12 -3.17
N LYS A 502 -10.17 14.28 -3.42
CA LYS A 502 -10.05 13.12 -4.31
C LYS A 502 -9.79 13.54 -5.76
N THR A 503 -10.44 14.60 -6.25
CA THR A 503 -10.26 15.08 -7.62
C THR A 503 -8.81 15.45 -7.86
N ARG A 504 -8.23 16.22 -6.93
CA ARG A 504 -6.84 16.60 -6.99
C ARG A 504 -5.89 15.41 -6.84
N TYR A 505 -6.16 14.53 -5.89
CA TYR A 505 -5.37 13.32 -5.67
C TYR A 505 -5.33 12.41 -6.91
N PHE A 506 -6.49 12.11 -7.51
CA PHE A 506 -6.54 11.25 -8.70
C PHE A 506 -5.94 11.91 -9.94
N ARG A 507 -6.03 13.25 -10.06
CA ARG A 507 -5.29 13.98 -11.08
C ARG A 507 -3.78 13.80 -10.93
N LEU A 508 -3.26 13.97 -9.71
CA LEU A 508 -1.83 13.76 -9.42
C LEU A 508 -1.39 12.33 -9.75
N VAL A 509 -2.15 11.33 -9.30
CA VAL A 509 -1.83 9.91 -9.55
C VAL A 509 -1.82 9.61 -11.05
N GLU A 510 -2.82 10.11 -11.80
CA GLU A 510 -2.86 9.94 -13.25
C GLU A 510 -1.67 10.62 -13.93
N GLN A 511 -1.34 11.86 -13.54
CA GLN A 511 -0.20 12.60 -14.08
C GLN A 511 1.10 11.82 -13.90
N TYR A 512 1.34 11.24 -12.71
CA TYR A 512 2.52 10.41 -12.49
C TYR A 512 2.51 9.15 -13.35
N PHE A 513 1.39 8.43 -13.46
CA PHE A 513 1.35 7.24 -14.32
C PHE A 513 1.63 7.58 -15.79
N LEU A 514 1.04 8.67 -16.31
CA LEU A 514 1.30 9.14 -17.67
C LEU A 514 2.75 9.56 -17.88
N ASP A 515 3.36 10.23 -16.89
CA ASP A 515 4.76 10.65 -16.92
C ASP A 515 5.71 9.44 -16.92
N LEU A 516 5.43 8.46 -16.07
CA LEU A 516 6.21 7.22 -15.94
C LEU A 516 6.14 6.36 -17.21
N GLU A 517 4.97 6.22 -17.82
CA GLU A 517 4.83 5.53 -19.13
C GLU A 517 5.69 6.21 -20.20
N ARG A 518 5.70 7.55 -20.25
CA ARG A 518 6.51 8.30 -21.21
C ARG A 518 8.00 8.05 -20.98
N VAL A 519 8.47 8.18 -19.74
CA VAL A 519 9.88 7.94 -19.36
C VAL A 519 10.30 6.50 -19.72
N GLN A 520 9.43 5.53 -19.49
CA GLN A 520 9.69 4.15 -19.86
C GLN A 520 9.83 3.96 -21.38
N LEU A 521 8.92 4.53 -22.18
CA LEU A 521 8.98 4.48 -23.64
C LEU A 521 10.24 5.15 -24.21
N GLU A 522 10.66 6.26 -23.61
CA GLU A 522 11.91 6.95 -23.98
C GLU A 522 13.14 6.06 -23.68
N ALA A 523 13.17 5.39 -22.53
CA ALA A 523 14.25 4.50 -22.13
C ALA A 523 14.35 3.24 -23.02
N GLU A 524 13.22 2.74 -23.54
CA GLU A 524 13.16 1.59 -24.45
C GLU A 524 13.52 1.94 -25.91
N GLY A 525 13.89 3.19 -26.20
CA GLY A 525 14.26 3.63 -27.55
C GLY A 525 13.06 3.83 -28.47
N GLY A 526 11.89 4.17 -27.91
CA GLY A 526 10.67 4.42 -28.67
C GLY A 526 10.86 5.48 -29.78
N PRO A 527 9.94 5.55 -30.77
CA PRO A 527 10.11 6.30 -32.02
C PRO A 527 10.45 7.81 -31.88
N GLY A 528 10.35 8.40 -30.68
CA GLY A 528 10.83 9.76 -30.38
C GLY A 528 12.34 9.87 -30.09
N ALA A 529 13.01 8.81 -29.64
CA ALA A 529 14.44 8.83 -29.29
C ALA A 529 15.35 9.07 -30.51
N ALA A 530 14.88 8.73 -31.72
CA ALA A 530 15.63 8.92 -32.96
C ALA A 530 15.58 10.36 -33.51
N SER A 531 14.61 11.19 -33.08
CA SER A 531 14.45 12.55 -33.66
C SER A 531 15.25 13.63 -32.91
N SER A 532 15.54 13.46 -31.62
CA SER A 532 16.33 14.45 -30.86
C SER A 532 17.84 14.32 -31.06
N ALA A 533 18.33 13.17 -31.56
CA ALA A 533 19.75 12.95 -31.81
C ALA A 533 20.29 13.61 -33.10
N LYS A 534 19.43 14.21 -33.95
CA LYS A 534 19.83 14.74 -35.27
C LYS A 534 19.93 16.27 -35.40
N THR A 535 19.67 17.04 -34.36
CA THR A 535 19.74 18.53 -34.43
C THR A 535 20.94 19.17 -33.70
N GLY A 536 21.87 18.38 -33.15
CA GLY A 536 23.05 18.87 -32.43
C GLY A 536 24.37 18.98 -33.24
N GLY A 537 24.32 18.89 -34.57
CA GLY A 537 25.52 18.95 -35.43
C GLY A 537 25.83 20.36 -35.92
N GLY A 538 26.38 21.23 -35.05
CA GLY A 538 26.86 22.54 -35.46
C GLY A 538 27.31 23.43 -34.31
N GLY A 539 28.54 23.24 -33.82
CA GLY A 539 29.10 24.13 -32.80
C GLY A 539 30.51 23.79 -32.36
N GLY A 540 31.47 24.40 -33.04
CA GLY A 540 32.84 24.75 -32.63
C GLY A 540 33.50 24.04 -31.44
N ALA A 541 34.62 23.36 -31.73
CA ALA A 541 35.63 23.00 -30.74
C ALA A 541 36.23 24.26 -30.08
N PRO A 542 36.34 24.34 -28.73
CA PRO A 542 37.23 25.27 -28.08
C PRO A 542 38.60 24.63 -27.84
N ALA A 543 39.63 25.40 -28.11
CA ALA A 543 41.04 25.08 -27.95
C ALA A 543 41.39 24.70 -26.50
N ALA A 544 42.24 23.69 -26.37
CA ALA A 544 42.84 23.26 -25.12
C ALA A 544 43.82 24.34 -24.59
N ALA A 545 43.54 24.87 -23.40
CA ALA A 545 44.50 25.64 -22.62
C ALA A 545 44.98 24.77 -21.43
N ASN A 546 46.22 24.31 -21.53
CA ASN A 546 46.96 23.65 -20.45
C ASN A 546 47.26 24.65 -19.33
N GLY A 547 46.53 24.57 -18.22
CA GLY A 547 46.81 25.28 -16.97
C GLY A 547 47.31 24.34 -15.88
N ARG A 548 48.61 24.32 -15.67
CA ARG A 548 49.34 23.54 -14.66
C ARG A 548 49.10 24.16 -13.27
N ALA A 549 48.54 23.41 -12.32
CA ALA A 549 48.47 23.81 -10.90
C ALA A 549 49.68 23.23 -10.12
N PRO A 550 50.33 23.98 -9.20
CA PRO A 550 51.43 23.47 -8.40
C PRO A 550 50.94 22.81 -7.10
N ALA A 551 51.64 21.74 -6.73
CA ALA A 551 51.45 20.97 -5.51
C ALA A 551 51.75 21.80 -4.25
N ALA A 552 50.83 21.77 -3.29
CA ALA A 552 51.05 22.28 -1.93
C ALA A 552 51.75 21.22 -1.07
N LYS A 553 52.92 21.59 -0.54
CA LYS A 553 53.72 20.83 0.42
C LYS A 553 53.05 20.85 1.79
N THR A 554 52.98 19.67 2.39
CA THR A 554 52.84 19.43 3.83
C THR A 554 53.97 20.09 4.62
N LYS A 555 53.64 20.73 5.74
CA LYS A 555 54.58 20.96 6.85
C LYS A 555 53.89 20.66 8.17
N SER A 556 54.47 19.68 8.85
CA SER A 556 54.33 19.40 10.27
C SER A 556 54.94 20.54 11.11
N THR A 557 54.22 20.93 12.15
CA THR A 557 54.71 21.13 13.54
C THR A 557 53.50 21.14 14.44
#